data_AF-A0A539EIF7-F1
#
_entry.id   AF-A0A539EIF7-F1
#
_cell.length_a   1.000
_cell.length_b   1.000
_cell.length_c   1.000
_cell.angle_alpha   90.00
_cell.angle_beta   90.00
_cell.angle_gamma   90.00
#
_symmetry.space_group_name_H-M   'P 1'
#
loop_
_entity.id
_entity.type
_entity.pdbx_description
1 polymer ?
#
loop_
_entity_poly.entity_id
_entity_poly.type
_entity_poly.pdbx_seq_one_letter_code
_entity_poly.pdbx_strand_id
1 'polypeptide(L)'
;MKKNVTVVELVVALLVLGGLGAFGFRWAVEGLVHSRAVQAVPDITKKSIAGALDQLAPLNLALMKEGSEFNAAVPIGSILRQRPPAGTKVREGKAIRVVVSQGGETVFAPSVGGLPLRNAEMMLRQGQLTLGEVTESYSLRLEKGLVLTQDPSAESSVERNSLVNVVVSAGPPPEEIVLMPDFLRKNLAEASKWASEVGVPIAITKDASSLFPYGTILAQDPLADAVVDDETKVKLTISARPSDAKDKASMTSLQYQVPQGSQESLVRVVLIDAHGERELFNGLRAPGTKIDLSVPQAGRARVKIHLNGILVEERDL
;
A
#
# COMPACT_ATOMS: atom_id res chain seq x y z
N MET A 1 -41.79 -99.63 -7.81
CA MET A 1 -42.46 -98.75 -6.83
C MET A 1 -42.06 -97.31 -7.11
N LYS A 2 -42.93 -96.50 -7.71
CA LYS A 2 -42.67 -95.08 -7.95
C LYS A 2 -43.05 -94.31 -6.68
N LYS A 3 -42.07 -93.69 -6.00
CA LYS A 3 -42.34 -92.79 -4.86
C LYS A 3 -42.94 -91.50 -5.44
N ASN A 4 -44.22 -91.26 -5.14
CA ASN A 4 -44.89 -90.02 -5.52
C ASN A 4 -44.43 -88.92 -4.56
N VAL A 5 -43.59 -88.00 -5.04
CA VAL A 5 -43.25 -86.79 -4.30
C VAL A 5 -44.54 -86.01 -4.06
N THR A 6 -44.85 -85.72 -2.80
CA THR A 6 -46.09 -85.02 -2.44
C THR A 6 -45.91 -83.52 -2.68
N VAL A 7 -47.00 -82.81 -3.01
CA VAL A 7 -46.99 -81.35 -3.22
C VAL A 7 -46.33 -80.62 -2.04
N VAL A 8 -46.46 -81.17 -0.82
CA VAL A 8 -45.86 -80.66 0.41
C VAL A 8 -44.32 -80.69 0.35
N GLU A 9 -43.71 -81.77 -0.12
CA GLU A 9 -42.24 -81.88 -0.24
C GLU A 9 -41.68 -80.87 -1.26
N LEU A 10 -42.42 -80.61 -2.33
CA LEU A 10 -42.06 -79.64 -3.36
C LEU A 10 -42.11 -78.20 -2.83
N VAL A 11 -43.12 -77.87 -2.02
CA VAL A 11 -43.24 -76.56 -1.35
C VAL A 11 -42.13 -76.37 -0.33
N VAL A 12 -41.81 -77.39 0.47
CA VAL A 12 -40.70 -77.34 1.45
C VAL A 12 -39.36 -77.14 0.75
N ALA A 13 -39.10 -77.86 -0.34
CA ALA A 13 -37.88 -77.70 -1.13
C ALA A 13 -37.75 -76.28 -1.71
N LEU A 14 -38.86 -75.69 -2.18
CA LEU A 14 -38.89 -74.33 -2.73
C LEU A 14 -38.65 -73.27 -1.64
N LEU A 15 -39.20 -73.47 -0.44
CA LEU A 15 -38.95 -72.61 0.72
C LEU A 15 -37.48 -72.69 1.19
N VAL A 16 -36.89 -73.89 1.19
CA VAL A 16 -35.47 -74.07 1.54
C VAL A 16 -34.56 -73.43 0.50
N LEU A 17 -34.83 -73.61 -0.80
CA LEU A 17 -34.10 -72.96 -1.88
C LEU A 17 -34.25 -71.43 -1.84
N GLY A 18 -35.45 -70.93 -1.58
CA GLY A 18 -35.71 -69.51 -1.38
C GLY A 18 -34.96 -68.95 -0.17
N GLY A 19 -34.93 -69.68 0.94
CA GLY A 19 -34.20 -69.33 2.15
C GLY A 19 -32.68 -69.32 1.93
N LEU A 20 -32.13 -70.32 1.26
CA LEU A 20 -30.70 -70.40 0.90
C LEU A 20 -30.30 -69.32 -0.11
N GLY A 21 -31.17 -69.03 -1.09
CA GLY A 21 -30.96 -67.93 -2.04
C GLY A 21 -30.96 -66.58 -1.35
N ALA A 22 -31.93 -66.31 -0.47
CA ALA A 22 -31.98 -65.09 0.33
C ALA A 22 -30.78 -64.97 1.27
N PHE A 23 -30.35 -66.08 1.90
CA PHE A 23 -29.16 -66.11 2.75
C PHE A 23 -27.87 -65.86 1.97
N GLY A 24 -27.69 -66.54 0.84
CA GLY A 24 -26.53 -66.37 -0.04
C GLY A 24 -26.47 -64.97 -0.64
N PHE A 25 -27.61 -64.41 -1.05
CA PHE A 25 -27.70 -63.03 -1.51
C PHE A 25 -27.36 -62.04 -0.39
N ARG A 26 -27.91 -62.22 0.82
CA ARG A 26 -27.56 -61.39 1.98
C ARG A 26 -26.07 -61.47 2.31
N TRP A 27 -25.50 -62.68 2.34
CA TRP A 27 -24.08 -62.91 2.59
C TRP A 27 -23.19 -62.29 1.51
N ALA A 28 -23.58 -62.40 0.24
CA ALA A 28 -22.87 -61.79 -0.88
C ALA A 28 -22.91 -60.25 -0.84
N VAL A 29 -24.09 -59.65 -0.58
CA VAL A 29 -24.24 -58.20 -0.43
C VAL A 29 -23.47 -57.69 0.79
N GLU A 30 -23.51 -58.43 1.90
CA GLU A 30 -22.77 -58.09 3.12
C GLU A 30 -21.25 -58.13 2.87
N GLY A 31 -20.75 -59.14 2.15
CA GLY A 31 -19.35 -59.22 1.71
C GLY A 31 -18.95 -58.13 0.73
N LEU A 32 -19.81 -57.77 -0.24
CA LEU A 32 -19.57 -56.70 -1.22
C LEU A 32 -19.58 -55.30 -0.59
N VAL A 33 -20.39 -55.08 0.45
CA VAL A 33 -20.52 -53.76 1.11
C VAL A 33 -19.50 -53.56 2.23
N HIS A 34 -19.00 -54.63 2.86
CA HIS A 34 -18.04 -54.57 3.98
C HIS A 34 -16.57 -54.84 3.60
N SER A 35 -16.25 -55.04 2.32
CA SER A 35 -14.91 -55.44 1.85
C SER A 35 -13.90 -54.30 1.60
N ARG A 36 -14.28 -53.03 1.80
CA ARG A 36 -13.33 -51.92 1.62
C ARG A 36 -12.32 -51.84 2.76
N ALA A 37 -11.05 -51.65 2.43
CA ALA A 37 -10.00 -51.54 3.43
C ALA A 37 -10.28 -50.34 4.36
N VAL A 38 -9.92 -50.52 5.63
CA VAL A 38 -10.06 -49.49 6.66
C VAL A 38 -8.69 -48.88 6.90
N GLN A 39 -8.57 -47.58 6.66
CA GLN A 39 -7.33 -46.83 6.80
C GLN A 39 -7.46 -45.81 7.94
N ALA A 40 -6.34 -45.55 8.63
CA ALA A 40 -6.27 -44.46 9.60
C ALA A 40 -6.09 -43.14 8.84
N VAL A 41 -6.87 -42.12 9.19
CA VAL A 41 -6.73 -40.78 8.62
C VAL A 41 -5.39 -40.17 9.08
N PRO A 42 -4.50 -39.74 8.15
CA PRO A 42 -3.26 -39.08 8.52
C PRO A 42 -3.50 -37.67 9.06
N ASP A 43 -2.54 -37.13 9.81
CA ASP A 43 -2.54 -35.71 10.17
C ASP A 43 -2.02 -34.86 9.00
N ILE A 44 -2.93 -34.12 8.40
CA ILE A 44 -2.68 -33.18 7.30
C ILE A 44 -2.79 -31.73 7.77
N THR A 45 -2.95 -31.47 9.07
CA THR A 45 -2.96 -30.10 9.60
C THR A 45 -1.61 -29.41 9.39
N LYS A 46 -1.64 -28.09 9.17
CA LYS A 46 -0.49 -27.23 8.84
C LYS A 46 0.23 -27.57 7.51
N LYS A 47 -0.23 -28.56 6.75
CA LYS A 47 0.31 -28.88 5.43
C LYS A 47 -0.36 -28.04 4.35
N SER A 48 0.35 -27.86 3.23
CA SER A 48 -0.25 -27.34 2.00
C SER A 48 -1.26 -28.33 1.43
N ILE A 49 -2.19 -27.84 0.60
CA ILE A 49 -3.16 -28.71 -0.10
C ILE A 49 -2.44 -29.80 -0.91
N ALA A 50 -1.35 -29.46 -1.60
CA ALA A 50 -0.55 -30.42 -2.35
C ALA A 50 0.05 -31.49 -1.44
N GLY A 51 0.73 -31.09 -0.35
CA GLY A 51 1.33 -32.04 0.59
C GLY A 51 0.30 -32.91 1.32
N ALA A 52 -0.93 -32.43 1.48
CA ALA A 52 -2.03 -33.23 2.01
C ALA A 52 -2.56 -34.25 0.99
N LEU A 53 -2.69 -33.86 -0.28
CA LEU A 53 -3.06 -34.77 -1.36
C LEU A 53 -2.04 -35.90 -1.51
N ASP A 54 -0.75 -35.60 -1.43
CA ASP A 54 0.33 -36.59 -1.49
C ASP A 54 0.23 -37.64 -0.39
N GLN A 55 -0.31 -37.28 0.78
CA GLN A 55 -0.53 -38.21 1.89
C GLN A 55 -1.84 -38.98 1.82
N LEU A 56 -2.88 -38.39 1.24
CA LEU A 56 -4.20 -39.01 1.14
C LEU A 56 -4.31 -39.96 -0.06
N ALA A 57 -3.59 -39.68 -1.16
CA ALA A 57 -3.66 -40.45 -2.40
C ALA A 57 -3.26 -41.93 -2.21
N PRO A 58 -2.15 -42.30 -1.51
CA PRO A 58 -1.80 -43.69 -1.28
C PRO A 58 -2.82 -44.47 -0.43
N LEU A 59 -3.66 -43.75 0.32
CA LEU A 59 -4.71 -44.32 1.18
C LEU A 59 -6.09 -44.35 0.49
N ASN A 60 -6.17 -43.96 -0.78
CA ASN A 60 -7.42 -43.77 -1.53
C ASN A 60 -8.42 -42.87 -0.78
N LEU A 61 -7.94 -41.87 -0.06
CA LEU A 61 -8.77 -40.89 0.63
C LEU A 61 -8.91 -39.63 -0.24
N ALA A 62 -10.11 -39.07 -0.31
CA ALA A 62 -10.34 -37.84 -1.06
C ALA A 62 -10.14 -36.62 -0.15
N LEU A 63 -9.66 -35.51 -0.70
CA LEU A 63 -9.63 -34.23 0.00
C LEU A 63 -10.79 -33.36 -0.48
N MET A 64 -11.54 -32.79 0.46
CA MET A 64 -12.66 -31.88 0.17
C MET A 64 -12.51 -30.59 0.96
N LYS A 65 -12.43 -29.44 0.28
CA LYS A 65 -12.44 -28.14 0.96
C LYS A 65 -13.87 -27.84 1.44
N GLU A 66 -14.04 -27.71 2.76
CA GLU A 66 -15.30 -27.36 3.40
C GLU A 66 -15.44 -25.85 3.59
N GLY A 67 -14.33 -25.14 3.78
CA GLY A 67 -14.33 -23.69 3.93
C GLY A 67 -12.94 -23.10 4.08
N SER A 68 -12.90 -21.83 4.49
CA SER A 68 -11.66 -21.11 4.79
C SER A 68 -11.86 -20.12 5.92
N GLU A 69 -10.82 -19.90 6.72
CA GLU A 69 -10.85 -19.02 7.89
C GLU A 69 -9.52 -18.29 8.08
N PHE A 70 -9.56 -17.10 8.67
CA PHE A 70 -8.36 -16.35 9.04
C PHE A 70 -7.71 -16.96 10.29
N ASN A 71 -6.40 -17.17 10.21
CA ASN A 71 -5.58 -17.60 11.33
C ASN A 71 -4.13 -17.14 11.09
N ALA A 72 -3.65 -16.19 11.90
CA ALA A 72 -2.29 -15.65 11.76
C ALA A 72 -1.19 -16.70 12.06
N ALA A 73 -1.47 -17.73 12.86
CA ALA A 73 -0.49 -18.76 13.20
C ALA A 73 -0.34 -19.85 12.12
N VAL A 74 -1.23 -19.88 11.12
CA VAL A 74 -1.22 -20.89 10.05
C VAL A 74 -1.10 -20.18 8.70
N PRO A 75 -0.03 -20.42 7.91
CA PRO A 75 0.17 -19.75 6.63
C PRO A 75 -1.01 -19.92 5.67
N ILE A 76 -1.24 -18.91 4.84
CA ILE A 76 -2.27 -18.94 3.80
C ILE A 76 -2.14 -20.20 2.92
N GLY A 77 -3.26 -20.83 2.62
CA GLY A 77 -3.30 -22.04 1.80
C GLY A 77 -2.93 -23.34 2.54
N SER A 78 -2.59 -23.27 3.82
CA SER A 78 -2.36 -24.46 4.66
C SER A 78 -3.65 -24.94 5.32
N ILE A 79 -3.74 -26.24 5.62
CA ILE A 79 -4.91 -26.83 6.27
C ILE A 79 -4.94 -26.42 7.74
N LEU A 80 -5.97 -25.66 8.12
CA LEU A 80 -6.20 -25.21 9.49
C LEU A 80 -6.76 -26.34 10.36
N ARG A 81 -7.73 -27.08 9.83
CA ARG A 81 -8.36 -28.22 10.50
C ARG A 81 -8.85 -29.24 9.49
N GLN A 82 -8.94 -30.49 9.93
CA GLN A 82 -9.45 -31.61 9.16
C GLN A 82 -10.59 -32.32 9.90
N ARG A 83 -11.49 -32.96 9.15
CA ARG A 83 -12.49 -33.89 9.65
C ARG A 83 -12.63 -35.08 8.69
N PRO A 84 -12.57 -36.34 9.18
CA PRO A 84 -12.35 -36.75 10.57
C PRO A 84 -10.95 -36.41 11.13
N PRO A 85 -10.78 -36.37 12.47
CA PRO A 85 -9.47 -36.10 13.07
C PRO A 85 -8.46 -37.22 12.77
N ALA A 86 -7.17 -36.89 12.87
CA ALA A 86 -6.09 -37.83 12.65
C ALA A 86 -6.24 -39.09 13.53
N GLY A 87 -5.86 -40.25 12.99
CA GLY A 87 -6.01 -41.55 13.64
C GLY A 87 -7.41 -42.16 13.56
N THR A 88 -8.43 -41.42 13.10
CA THR A 88 -9.78 -41.98 12.89
C THR A 88 -9.71 -43.07 11.83
N LYS A 89 -10.34 -44.23 12.09
CA LYS A 89 -10.46 -45.30 11.10
C LYS A 89 -11.61 -45.01 10.14
N VAL A 90 -11.30 -44.91 8.84
CA VAL A 90 -12.27 -44.66 7.78
C VAL A 90 -12.12 -45.67 6.66
N ARG A 91 -13.21 -45.90 5.92
CA ARG A 91 -13.16 -46.72 4.71
C ARG A 91 -12.48 -45.94 3.57
N GLU A 92 -11.81 -46.66 2.68
CA GLU A 92 -11.32 -46.10 1.42
C GLU A 92 -12.42 -45.36 0.63
N GLY A 93 -12.01 -44.29 -0.04
CA GLY A 93 -12.90 -43.36 -0.75
C GLY A 93 -13.59 -42.34 0.15
N LYS A 94 -13.33 -42.35 1.47
CA LYS A 94 -13.86 -41.31 2.37
C LYS A 94 -13.23 -39.96 2.05
N ALA A 95 -14.08 -38.94 1.93
CA ALA A 95 -13.63 -37.55 1.84
C ALA A 95 -13.22 -37.03 3.22
N ILE A 96 -11.99 -36.54 3.31
CA ILE A 96 -11.45 -35.76 4.42
C ILE A 96 -11.77 -34.29 4.13
N ARG A 97 -12.67 -33.74 4.93
CA ARG A 97 -13.08 -32.35 4.84
C ARG A 97 -12.05 -31.47 5.53
N VAL A 98 -11.65 -30.38 4.88
CA VAL A 98 -10.63 -29.47 5.40
C VAL A 98 -11.11 -28.02 5.37
N VAL A 99 -10.73 -27.26 6.39
CA VAL A 99 -10.82 -25.79 6.38
C VAL A 99 -9.42 -25.25 6.15
N VAL A 100 -9.28 -24.36 5.18
CA VAL A 100 -7.98 -23.83 4.74
C VAL A 100 -7.74 -22.45 5.36
N SER A 101 -6.55 -22.21 5.88
CA SER A 101 -6.17 -20.89 6.40
C SER A 101 -6.14 -19.84 5.30
N GLN A 102 -6.67 -18.66 5.59
CA GLN A 102 -6.49 -17.44 4.81
C GLN A 102 -5.28 -16.60 5.30
N GLY A 103 -4.53 -17.10 6.28
CA GLY A 103 -3.49 -16.31 6.96
C GLY A 103 -4.09 -15.34 7.98
N GLY A 104 -3.29 -14.37 8.45
CA GLY A 104 -3.79 -13.26 9.26
C GLY A 104 -4.83 -12.43 8.49
N GLU A 105 -5.75 -11.80 9.22
CA GLU A 105 -6.64 -10.82 8.60
C GLU A 105 -5.84 -9.56 8.28
N THR A 106 -5.98 -9.01 7.07
CA THR A 106 -5.23 -7.83 6.64
C THR A 106 -6.11 -6.59 6.59
N VAL A 107 -5.50 -5.45 6.84
CA VAL A 107 -6.09 -4.10 6.77
C VAL A 107 -5.14 -3.17 6.02
N PHE A 108 -5.64 -2.04 5.53
CA PHE A 108 -4.81 -1.02 4.89
C PHE A 108 -4.36 0.02 5.90
N ALA A 109 -3.06 0.33 5.90
CA ALA A 109 -2.51 1.39 6.73
C ALA A 109 -3.09 2.77 6.32
N PRO A 110 -3.73 3.53 7.22
CA PRO A 110 -4.19 4.87 6.90
C PRO A 110 -2.99 5.82 6.71
N SER A 111 -3.21 6.91 5.97
CA SER A 111 -2.25 8.00 5.88
C SER A 111 -2.34 8.90 7.11
N VAL A 112 -1.28 8.94 7.91
CA VAL A 112 -1.19 9.76 9.12
C VAL A 112 -0.15 10.90 9.01
N GLY A 113 0.52 11.02 7.87
CA GLY A 113 1.47 12.11 7.60
C GLY A 113 0.81 13.48 7.70
N GLY A 114 1.50 14.43 8.35
CA GLY A 114 1.01 15.78 8.61
C GLY A 114 -0.01 15.91 9.75
N LEU A 115 -0.46 14.79 10.35
CA LEU A 115 -1.36 14.84 11.50
C LEU A 115 -0.59 15.06 12.81
N PRO A 116 -1.20 15.71 13.82
CA PRO A 116 -0.69 15.64 15.19
C PRO A 116 -0.64 14.19 15.68
N LEU A 117 0.38 13.84 16.48
CA LEU A 117 0.59 12.47 16.98
C LEU A 117 -0.67 11.83 17.58
N ARG A 118 -1.44 12.59 18.38
CA ARG A 118 -2.69 12.10 18.99
C ARG A 118 -3.76 11.75 17.95
N ASN A 119 -3.85 12.53 16.87
CA ASN A 119 -4.81 12.27 15.80
C ASN A 119 -4.37 11.07 14.96
N ALA A 120 -3.07 10.95 14.70
CA ALA A 120 -2.49 9.77 14.05
C ALA A 120 -2.81 8.48 14.84
N GLU A 121 -2.61 8.49 16.16
CA GLU A 121 -2.93 7.34 17.03
C GLU A 121 -4.42 6.94 16.94
N MET A 122 -5.33 7.92 16.99
CA MET A 122 -6.77 7.65 16.86
C MET A 122 -7.12 7.05 15.49
N MET A 123 -6.53 7.58 14.41
CA MET A 123 -6.76 7.09 13.05
C MET A 123 -6.23 5.67 12.85
N LEU A 124 -5.04 5.35 13.40
CA LEU A 124 -4.49 3.99 13.41
C LEU A 124 -5.42 3.02 14.13
N ARG A 125 -5.91 3.38 15.32
CA ARG A 125 -6.86 2.54 16.07
C ARG A 125 -8.16 2.29 15.30
N GLN A 126 -8.70 3.30 14.63
CA GLN A 126 -9.88 3.15 13.76
C GLN A 126 -9.60 2.19 12.58
N GLY A 127 -8.39 2.26 12.03
CA GLY A 127 -7.88 1.33 11.02
C GLY A 127 -7.52 -0.07 11.54
N GLN A 128 -7.79 -0.38 12.82
CA GLN A 128 -7.44 -1.64 13.47
C GLN A 128 -5.94 -1.90 13.49
N LEU A 129 -5.15 -0.83 13.66
CA LEU A 129 -3.71 -0.82 13.80
C LEU A 129 -3.31 -0.16 15.12
N THR A 130 -2.08 -0.41 15.54
CA THR A 130 -1.55 0.10 16.81
C THR A 130 -0.37 1.02 16.55
N LEU A 131 -0.29 2.13 17.28
CA LEU A 131 0.90 3.00 17.25
C LEU A 131 2.11 2.21 17.80
N GLY A 132 3.18 2.17 17.01
CA GLY A 132 4.43 1.53 17.35
C GLY A 132 5.44 2.51 17.96
N GLU A 133 6.68 2.41 17.52
CA GLU A 133 7.76 3.30 17.92
C GLU A 133 7.50 4.73 17.42
N VAL A 134 7.74 5.71 18.29
CA VAL A 134 7.67 7.13 17.98
C VAL A 134 9.07 7.71 18.11
N THR A 135 9.65 8.14 17.00
CA THR A 135 10.94 8.83 16.96
C THR A 135 10.75 10.29 16.57
N GLU A 136 11.74 11.13 16.86
CA GLU A 136 11.71 12.55 16.49
C GLU A 136 12.79 12.86 15.47
N SER A 137 12.48 13.76 14.53
CA SER A 137 13.45 14.34 13.59
C SER A 137 13.13 15.81 13.36
N TYR A 138 14.15 16.63 13.15
CA TYR A 138 13.95 18.02 12.76
C TYR A 138 13.34 18.13 11.36
N SER A 139 12.58 19.19 11.11
CA SER A 139 11.98 19.48 9.81
C SER A 139 11.86 20.98 9.57
N LEU A 140 12.16 21.38 8.34
CA LEU A 140 11.90 22.73 7.83
C LEU A 140 10.48 22.88 7.27
N ARG A 141 9.77 21.77 7.06
CA ARG A 141 8.46 21.72 6.39
C ARG A 141 7.30 21.62 7.34
N LEU A 142 7.44 20.87 8.44
CA LEU A 142 6.36 20.61 9.39
C LEU A 142 6.66 21.18 10.77
N GLU A 143 5.62 21.75 11.39
CA GLU A 143 5.66 22.21 12.78
C GLU A 143 5.91 21.05 13.76
N LYS A 144 6.44 21.40 14.94
CA LYS A 144 6.71 20.44 16.01
C LYS A 144 5.44 19.67 16.41
N GLY A 145 5.56 18.35 16.52
CA GLY A 145 4.48 17.46 16.96
C GLY A 145 3.62 16.88 15.83
N LEU A 146 3.89 17.24 14.57
CA LEU A 146 3.27 16.64 13.39
C LEU A 146 4.05 15.42 12.89
N VAL A 147 3.35 14.40 12.43
CA VAL A 147 3.97 13.20 11.85
C VAL A 147 4.64 13.53 10.52
N LEU A 148 5.96 13.28 10.42
CA LEU A 148 6.76 13.42 9.21
C LEU A 148 6.59 12.21 8.29
N THR A 149 6.80 11.03 8.84
CA THR A 149 6.76 9.77 8.10
C THR A 149 6.14 8.67 8.96
N GLN A 150 5.66 7.63 8.29
CA GLN A 150 5.13 6.42 8.92
C GLN A 150 5.76 5.20 8.26
N ASP A 151 5.88 4.12 9.03
CA ASP A 151 6.24 2.80 8.55
C ASP A 151 5.38 1.76 9.26
N PRO A 152 4.60 0.92 8.56
CA PRO A 152 4.49 0.81 7.09
C PRO A 152 3.90 2.05 6.41
N SER A 153 4.23 2.22 5.12
CA SER A 153 3.75 3.35 4.31
C SER A 153 2.23 3.38 4.22
N ALA A 154 1.66 4.57 4.00
CA ALA A 154 0.22 4.70 3.77
C ALA A 154 -0.26 3.75 2.65
N GLU A 155 -1.48 3.25 2.81
CA GLU A 155 -2.16 2.31 1.89
C GLU A 155 -1.48 0.94 1.74
N SER A 156 -0.41 0.67 2.50
CA SER A 156 0.16 -0.68 2.54
C SER A 156 -0.82 -1.67 3.18
N SER A 157 -0.85 -2.90 2.65
CA SER A 157 -1.61 -4.01 3.21
C SER A 157 -0.79 -4.65 4.33
N VAL A 158 -1.31 -4.62 5.55
CA VAL A 158 -0.64 -5.07 6.77
C VAL A 158 -1.57 -5.98 7.57
N GLU A 159 -1.04 -6.78 8.48
CA GLU A 159 -1.87 -7.59 9.35
C GLU A 159 -2.66 -6.72 10.34
N ARG A 160 -3.89 -7.11 10.62
CA ARG A 160 -4.73 -6.51 11.67
C ARG A 160 -3.94 -6.48 12.98
N ASN A 161 -4.01 -5.35 13.67
CA ASN A 161 -3.30 -5.03 14.91
C ASN A 161 -1.77 -4.91 14.78
N SER A 162 -1.21 -4.85 13.56
CA SER A 162 0.21 -4.58 13.39
C SER A 162 0.58 -3.19 13.94
N LEU A 163 1.85 -3.04 14.26
CA LEU A 163 2.43 -1.77 14.69
C LEU A 163 2.67 -0.86 13.47
N VAL A 164 2.44 0.44 13.66
CA VAL A 164 2.86 1.49 12.73
C VAL A 164 3.76 2.46 13.48
N ASN A 165 5.04 2.44 13.12
CA ASN A 165 6.04 3.37 13.63
C ASN A 165 5.87 4.72 12.95
N VAL A 166 6.14 5.81 13.67
CA VAL A 166 6.04 7.17 13.14
C VAL A 166 7.26 7.99 13.54
N VAL A 167 7.69 8.85 12.62
CA VAL A 167 8.66 9.91 12.91
C VAL A 167 7.88 11.21 13.05
N VAL A 168 8.11 11.94 14.13
CA VAL A 168 7.43 13.20 14.45
C VAL A 168 8.40 14.36 14.31
N SER A 169 7.91 15.50 13.82
CA SER A 169 8.70 16.71 13.71
C SER A 169 9.08 17.23 15.09
N ALA A 170 10.37 17.45 15.32
CA ALA A 170 10.90 18.20 16.45
C ALA A 170 10.82 19.73 16.23
N GLY A 171 10.36 20.17 15.05
CA GLY A 171 10.42 21.56 14.60
C GLY A 171 11.71 21.88 13.82
N PRO A 172 12.00 23.18 13.61
CA PRO A 172 13.22 23.60 12.95
C PRO A 172 14.49 23.13 13.69
N PRO A 173 15.58 22.84 12.96
CA PRO A 173 16.85 22.43 13.56
C PRO A 173 17.49 23.58 14.37
N PRO A 174 18.37 23.26 15.35
CA PRO A 174 19.33 24.20 15.90
C PRO A 174 20.24 24.81 14.83
N GLU A 175 20.85 25.97 15.11
CA GLU A 175 21.68 26.71 14.14
C GLU A 175 22.89 25.91 13.64
N GLU A 176 23.36 24.93 14.41
CA GLU A 176 24.50 24.08 14.05
C GLU A 176 24.15 22.97 13.04
N ILE A 177 22.85 22.70 12.83
CA ILE A 177 22.38 21.63 11.95
C ILE A 177 21.78 22.24 10.69
N VAL A 178 22.45 22.04 9.56
CA VAL A 178 21.91 22.40 8.25
C VAL A 178 21.09 21.24 7.72
N LEU A 179 19.83 21.52 7.38
CA LEU A 179 18.96 20.58 6.70
C LEU A 179 18.78 20.98 5.24
N MET A 180 18.59 19.97 4.39
CA MET A 180 18.29 20.12 2.98
C MET A 180 16.89 20.72 2.81
N PRO A 181 16.75 21.93 2.20
CA PRO A 181 15.45 22.50 1.90
C PRO A 181 14.70 21.68 0.84
N ASP A 182 13.39 21.88 0.78
CA ASP A 182 12.58 21.37 -0.31
C ASP A 182 12.66 22.31 -1.52
N PHE A 183 13.45 21.90 -2.51
CA PHE A 183 13.59 22.57 -3.79
C PHE A 183 12.72 21.98 -4.89
N LEU A 184 11.95 20.92 -4.63
CA LEU A 184 11.08 20.34 -5.64
C LEU A 184 10.13 21.42 -6.16
N ARG A 185 10.05 21.52 -7.50
CA ARG A 185 9.21 22.49 -8.23
C ARG A 185 9.64 23.95 -8.07
N LYS A 186 10.74 24.24 -7.37
CA LYS A 186 11.33 25.57 -7.29
C LYS A 186 12.32 25.81 -8.43
N ASN A 187 12.80 27.04 -8.55
CA ASN A 187 13.79 27.44 -9.55
C ASN A 187 15.21 27.08 -9.09
N LEU A 188 16.06 26.64 -10.01
CA LEU A 188 17.49 26.40 -9.77
C LEU A 188 18.20 27.59 -9.07
N ALA A 189 17.81 28.83 -9.37
CA ALA A 189 18.42 30.02 -8.76
C ALA A 189 18.31 30.03 -7.23
N GLU A 190 17.18 29.57 -6.66
CA GLU A 190 16.97 29.51 -5.22
C GLU A 190 17.89 28.47 -4.58
N ALA A 191 17.99 27.29 -5.19
CA ALA A 191 18.87 26.23 -4.70
C ALA A 191 20.36 26.62 -4.81
N SER A 192 20.76 27.26 -5.90
CA SER A 192 22.14 27.77 -6.08
C SER A 192 22.50 28.82 -5.04
N LYS A 193 21.55 29.72 -4.70
CA LYS A 193 21.77 30.73 -3.65
C LYS A 193 21.99 30.05 -2.30
N TRP A 194 21.07 29.19 -1.88
CA TRP A 194 21.19 28.46 -0.61
C TRP A 194 22.51 27.66 -0.53
N ALA A 195 22.85 26.93 -1.59
CA ALA A 195 24.08 26.15 -1.63
C ALA A 195 25.34 27.02 -1.54
N SER A 196 25.34 28.23 -2.12
CA SER A 196 26.44 29.18 -1.97
C SER A 196 26.56 29.77 -0.56
N GLU A 197 25.44 29.95 0.15
CA GLU A 197 25.40 30.44 1.53
C GLU A 197 25.92 29.38 2.51
N VAL A 198 25.57 28.11 2.28
CA VAL A 198 26.00 26.97 3.11
C VAL A 198 27.39 26.45 2.72
N GLY A 199 27.84 26.69 1.47
CA GLY A 199 29.14 26.23 0.98
C GLY A 199 29.14 24.80 0.41
N VAL A 200 27.98 24.31 -0.04
CA VAL A 200 27.80 22.92 -0.51
C VAL A 200 27.80 22.85 -2.04
N PRO A 201 28.52 21.91 -2.67
CA PRO A 201 28.53 21.78 -4.13
C PRO A 201 27.21 21.17 -4.65
N ILE A 202 26.69 21.75 -5.74
CA ILE A 202 25.54 21.19 -6.48
C ILE A 202 26.00 20.51 -7.78
N ALA A 203 25.58 19.27 -8.00
CA ALA A 203 25.64 18.56 -9.27
C ALA A 203 24.29 18.64 -10.00
N ILE A 204 24.28 19.15 -11.23
CA ILE A 204 23.04 19.36 -12.00
C ILE A 204 22.90 18.27 -13.07
N THR A 205 21.77 17.57 -13.06
CA THR A 205 21.33 16.68 -14.13
C THR A 205 20.18 17.34 -14.90
N LYS A 206 20.13 17.16 -16.21
CA LYS A 206 19.14 17.79 -17.09
C LYS A 206 18.17 16.76 -17.66
N ASP A 207 16.87 17.01 -17.55
CA ASP A 207 15.82 16.21 -18.17
C ASP A 207 15.13 17.01 -19.29
N ALA A 208 15.45 16.66 -20.54
CA ALA A 208 14.89 17.30 -21.72
C ALA A 208 13.44 16.87 -22.03
N SER A 209 12.98 15.75 -21.45
CA SER A 209 11.62 15.20 -21.65
C SER A 209 10.58 15.84 -20.72
N SER A 210 11.05 16.62 -19.75
CA SER A 210 10.21 17.27 -18.75
C SER A 210 9.17 18.21 -19.37
N LEU A 211 7.96 18.18 -18.82
CA LEU A 211 6.89 19.13 -19.17
C LEU A 211 7.01 20.46 -18.40
N PHE A 212 7.92 20.54 -17.43
CA PHE A 212 8.12 21.74 -16.61
C PHE A 212 8.93 22.81 -17.34
N PRO A 213 8.76 24.09 -16.98
CA PRO A 213 9.60 25.17 -17.51
C PRO A 213 11.09 24.90 -17.29
N TYR A 214 11.93 25.37 -18.20
CA TYR A 214 13.38 25.25 -18.10
C TYR A 214 13.88 25.78 -16.74
N GLY A 215 14.76 25.02 -16.08
CA GLY A 215 15.34 25.38 -14.79
C GLY A 215 14.48 25.05 -13.57
N THR A 216 13.29 24.47 -13.76
CA THR A 216 12.49 23.91 -12.65
C THR A 216 13.16 22.65 -12.10
N ILE A 217 13.33 22.56 -10.78
CA ILE A 217 13.88 21.37 -10.12
C ILE A 217 12.79 20.28 -10.06
N LEU A 218 13.12 19.12 -10.60
CA LEU A 218 12.24 17.95 -10.73
C LEU A 218 12.52 16.91 -9.65
N ALA A 219 13.78 16.79 -9.26
CA ALA A 219 14.23 15.88 -8.22
C ALA A 219 15.42 16.51 -7.50
N GLN A 220 15.55 16.18 -6.22
CA GLN A 220 16.69 16.53 -5.39
C GLN A 220 17.19 15.29 -4.65
N ASP A 221 18.48 15.29 -4.37
CA ASP A 221 19.17 14.33 -3.54
C ASP A 221 20.28 15.09 -2.80
N PRO A 222 20.34 15.10 -1.46
CA PRO A 222 19.41 14.46 -0.53
C PRO A 222 17.96 14.96 -0.61
N LEU A 223 17.03 14.17 -0.06
CA LEU A 223 15.62 14.57 0.10
C LEU A 223 15.48 15.73 1.09
N ALA A 224 14.34 16.41 1.06
CA ALA A 224 14.04 17.48 2.01
C ALA A 224 14.13 16.98 3.47
N ASP A 225 14.58 17.86 4.36
CA ASP A 225 14.84 17.59 5.78
C ASP A 225 16.01 16.62 6.07
N ALA A 226 16.72 16.13 5.05
CA ALA A 226 17.96 15.38 5.26
C ALA A 226 19.05 16.30 5.82
N VAL A 227 19.91 15.77 6.70
CA VAL A 227 21.07 16.51 7.22
C VAL A 227 22.08 16.73 6.09
N VAL A 228 22.59 17.95 6.00
CA VAL A 228 23.61 18.36 5.03
C VAL A 228 24.86 18.73 5.82
N ASP A 229 25.94 18.01 5.55
CA ASP A 229 27.27 18.24 6.11
C ASP A 229 28.27 18.65 5.01
N ASP A 230 29.52 18.91 5.40
CA ASP A 230 30.59 19.35 4.49
C ASP A 230 30.94 18.32 3.40
N GLU A 231 30.60 17.04 3.60
CA GLU A 231 30.86 15.96 2.64
C GLU A 231 29.67 15.71 1.69
N THR A 232 28.50 16.26 2.03
CA THR A 232 27.26 16.07 1.30
C THR A 232 27.35 16.64 -0.10
N LYS A 233 26.97 15.84 -1.10
CA LYS A 233 26.90 16.28 -2.51
C LYS A 233 25.45 16.41 -2.91
N VAL A 234 25.00 17.65 -3.12
CA VAL A 234 23.63 17.91 -3.54
C VAL A 234 23.51 17.66 -5.03
N LYS A 235 22.64 16.75 -5.44
CA LYS A 235 22.28 16.49 -6.84
C LYS A 235 20.88 16.99 -7.12
N LEU A 236 20.75 17.85 -8.14
CA LEU A 236 19.47 18.36 -8.60
C LEU A 236 19.22 17.92 -10.04
N THR A 237 18.04 17.36 -10.30
CA THR A 237 17.56 17.15 -11.67
C THR A 237 16.68 18.33 -12.05
N ILE A 238 17.03 19.05 -13.11
CA ILE A 238 16.26 20.18 -13.62
C ILE A 238 15.59 19.85 -14.94
N SER A 239 14.46 20.51 -15.21
CA SER A 239 13.90 20.55 -16.56
C SER A 239 14.86 21.25 -17.50
N ALA A 240 15.20 20.56 -18.57
CA ALA A 240 15.96 21.06 -19.70
C ALA A 240 15.14 20.97 -20.99
N ARG A 241 13.80 21.04 -20.88
CA ARG A 241 12.92 21.18 -22.05
C ARG A 241 13.50 22.29 -22.93
N PRO A 242 13.72 22.03 -24.24
CA PRO A 242 14.16 23.06 -25.16
C PRO A 242 13.21 24.25 -25.05
N SER A 243 13.71 25.35 -24.52
CA SER A 243 13.08 26.65 -24.74
C SER A 243 13.18 26.85 -26.25
N ASP A 244 12.06 26.81 -26.98
CA ASP A 244 12.09 27.09 -28.40
C ASP A 244 12.89 28.38 -28.59
N ALA A 245 13.85 28.44 -29.52
CA ALA A 245 14.78 29.58 -29.62
C ALA A 245 14.09 30.92 -29.97
N LYS A 246 12.76 30.91 -30.20
CA LYS A 246 11.88 32.09 -30.28
C LYS A 246 11.27 32.51 -28.92
N ASP A 247 11.26 31.60 -27.96
CA ASP A 247 10.99 31.80 -26.53
C ASP A 247 12.33 31.89 -25.77
N LYS A 248 13.17 32.87 -26.10
CA LYS A 248 14.06 33.39 -25.05
C LYS A 248 13.11 34.01 -24.04
N ALA A 249 12.82 33.28 -22.96
CA ALA A 249 12.14 33.86 -21.83
C ALA A 249 12.95 35.07 -21.37
N SER A 250 12.52 36.28 -21.74
CA SER A 250 13.05 37.47 -21.11
C SER A 250 12.65 37.35 -19.66
N MET A 251 13.63 37.32 -18.76
CA MET A 251 13.33 37.26 -17.33
C MET A 251 12.90 38.66 -16.92
N THR A 252 11.59 38.84 -16.83
CA THR A 252 11.01 40.12 -16.41
C THR A 252 10.82 40.05 -14.90
N SER A 253 11.45 40.99 -14.18
CA SER A 253 11.27 41.10 -12.74
C SER A 253 9.88 41.67 -12.45
N LEU A 254 9.06 40.88 -11.78
CA LEU A 254 7.78 41.30 -11.24
C LEU A 254 8.00 41.65 -9.77
N GLN A 255 7.81 42.92 -9.44
CA GLN A 255 7.80 43.41 -8.07
C GLN A 255 6.36 43.70 -7.68
N TYR A 256 5.89 43.08 -6.61
CA TYR A 256 4.56 43.30 -6.06
C TYR A 256 4.67 43.55 -4.56
N GLN A 257 4.03 44.62 -4.06
CA GLN A 257 3.96 44.88 -2.63
C GLN A 257 2.58 44.54 -2.11
N VAL A 258 2.53 43.65 -1.10
CA VAL A 258 1.28 43.28 -0.45
C VAL A 258 0.66 44.52 0.20
N PRO A 259 -0.62 44.84 -0.06
CA PRO A 259 -1.30 45.99 0.53
C PRO A 259 -1.24 45.99 2.07
N GLN A 260 -1.34 47.18 2.65
CA GLN A 260 -1.43 47.34 4.09
C GLN A 260 -2.73 46.72 4.62
N GLY A 261 -2.68 46.07 5.78
CA GLY A 261 -3.79 45.32 6.37
C GLY A 261 -3.46 44.87 7.78
N SER A 262 -4.42 44.21 8.44
CA SER A 262 -4.28 43.72 9.81
C SER A 262 -3.92 42.24 9.91
N GLN A 263 -4.02 41.48 8.82
CA GLN A 263 -3.80 40.04 8.76
C GLN A 263 -2.97 39.66 7.53
N GLU A 264 -2.34 38.49 7.58
CA GLU A 264 -1.66 37.93 6.42
C GLU A 264 -2.65 37.67 5.29
N SER A 265 -2.20 37.85 4.05
CA SER A 265 -2.98 37.56 2.86
C SER A 265 -2.38 36.39 2.11
N LEU A 266 -3.22 35.46 1.65
CA LEU A 266 -2.81 34.42 0.72
C LEU A 266 -2.60 35.07 -0.65
N VAL A 267 -1.35 35.20 -1.05
CA VAL A 267 -0.98 35.78 -2.34
C VAL A 267 -0.79 34.65 -3.33
N ARG A 268 -1.50 34.72 -4.46
CA ARG A 268 -1.40 33.78 -5.57
C ARG A 268 -1.09 34.52 -6.86
N VAL A 269 0.08 34.26 -7.43
CA VAL A 269 0.55 34.88 -8.68
C VAL A 269 0.47 33.84 -9.80
N VAL A 270 -0.28 34.17 -10.86
CA VAL A 270 -0.51 33.30 -12.02
C VAL A 270 0.01 34.00 -13.27
N LEU A 271 0.87 33.32 -14.03
CA LEU A 271 1.30 33.70 -15.37
C LEU A 271 0.37 33.09 -16.40
N ILE A 272 -0.06 33.88 -17.37
CA ILE A 272 -0.83 33.46 -18.53
C ILE A 272 0.00 33.80 -19.76
N ASP A 273 0.45 32.79 -20.49
CA ASP A 273 1.19 32.98 -21.74
C ASP A 273 0.65 32.08 -22.86
N ALA A 274 1.35 32.02 -23.98
CA ALA A 274 0.97 31.18 -25.13
C ALA A 274 0.81 29.69 -24.81
N HIS A 275 1.29 29.22 -23.66
CA HIS A 275 1.20 27.84 -23.20
C HIS A 275 0.18 27.64 -22.07
N GLY A 276 -0.64 28.64 -21.75
CA GLY A 276 -1.72 28.56 -20.77
C GLY A 276 -1.41 29.24 -19.43
N GLU A 277 -2.23 28.93 -18.42
CA GLU A 277 -2.12 29.49 -17.07
C GLU A 277 -1.17 28.65 -16.18
N ARG A 278 -0.25 29.31 -15.47
CA ARG A 278 0.74 28.68 -14.57
C ARG A 278 0.86 29.46 -13.28
N GLU A 279 0.87 28.78 -12.15
CA GLU A 279 1.08 29.41 -10.84
C GLU A 279 2.58 29.63 -10.59
N LEU A 280 3.00 30.88 -10.39
CA LEU A 280 4.38 31.26 -10.10
C LEU A 280 4.65 31.34 -8.59
N PHE A 281 3.62 31.67 -7.82
CA PHE A 281 3.72 31.85 -6.38
C PHE A 281 2.38 31.59 -5.72
N ASN A 282 2.39 30.93 -4.57
CA ASN A 282 1.22 30.72 -3.73
C ASN A 282 1.65 30.58 -2.27
N GLY A 283 1.25 31.52 -1.42
CA GLY A 283 1.60 31.49 0.00
C GLY A 283 1.14 32.72 0.78
N LEU A 284 1.12 32.59 2.10
CA LEU A 284 0.77 33.67 3.02
C LEU A 284 1.86 34.74 3.07
N ARG A 285 1.48 36.01 3.07
CA ARG A 285 2.39 37.15 3.20
C ARG A 285 1.84 38.21 4.13
N ALA A 286 2.73 38.76 4.96
CA ALA A 286 2.42 39.87 5.84
C ALA A 286 2.15 41.17 5.05
N PRO A 287 1.34 42.09 5.62
CA PRO A 287 1.11 43.41 5.05
C PRO A 287 2.42 44.16 4.76
N GLY A 288 2.53 44.79 3.59
CA GLY A 288 3.69 45.58 3.19
C GLY A 288 4.90 44.78 2.70
N THR A 289 4.88 43.44 2.76
CA THR A 289 5.95 42.59 2.21
C THR A 289 6.11 42.81 0.70
N LYS A 290 7.36 42.90 0.23
CA LYS A 290 7.68 42.93 -1.20
C LYS A 290 7.91 41.51 -1.71
N ILE A 291 7.31 41.20 -2.85
CA ILE A 291 7.42 39.93 -3.55
C ILE A 291 8.13 40.22 -4.86
N ASP A 292 9.36 39.73 -4.98
CA ASP A 292 10.17 39.85 -6.19
C ASP A 292 10.21 38.50 -6.88
N LEU A 293 9.52 38.37 -8.01
CA LEU A 293 9.48 37.16 -8.81
C LEU A 293 10.20 37.39 -10.12
N SER A 294 11.02 36.41 -10.51
CA SER A 294 11.59 36.38 -11.86
C SER A 294 10.65 35.60 -12.77
N VAL A 295 9.97 36.32 -13.67
CA VAL A 295 8.94 35.73 -14.52
C VAL A 295 9.53 35.36 -15.87
N PRO A 296 9.47 34.08 -16.29
CA PRO A 296 9.88 33.69 -17.63
C PRO A 296 8.83 34.14 -18.66
N GLN A 297 9.13 35.18 -19.44
CA GLN A 297 8.21 35.71 -20.45
C GLN A 297 8.41 35.07 -21.82
N ALA A 298 7.51 34.16 -22.22
CA ALA A 298 7.44 33.64 -23.58
C ALA A 298 6.36 34.38 -24.39
N GLY A 299 6.75 35.22 -25.36
CA GLY A 299 5.81 35.97 -26.20
C GLY A 299 4.96 36.99 -25.41
N ARG A 300 3.70 37.18 -25.81
CA ARG A 300 2.73 37.98 -25.05
C ARG A 300 2.31 37.22 -23.80
N ALA A 301 2.66 37.73 -22.64
CA ALA A 301 2.32 37.12 -21.37
C ALA A 301 1.66 38.14 -20.44
N ARG A 302 0.92 37.64 -19.45
CA ARG A 302 0.22 38.46 -18.47
C ARG A 302 0.30 37.80 -17.11
N VAL A 303 0.46 38.59 -16.07
CA VAL A 303 0.42 38.13 -14.69
C VAL A 303 -0.88 38.56 -14.04
N LYS A 304 -1.51 37.64 -13.31
CA LYS A 304 -2.65 37.88 -12.42
C LYS A 304 -2.25 37.63 -10.99
N ILE A 305 -2.44 38.61 -10.13
CA ILE A 305 -2.16 38.54 -8.69
C ILE A 305 -3.49 38.48 -7.97
N HIS A 306 -3.69 37.44 -7.17
CA HIS A 306 -4.86 37.26 -6.33
C HIS A 306 -4.48 37.38 -4.86
N LEU A 307 -5.34 38.05 -4.08
CA LEU A 307 -5.28 38.07 -2.63
C LEU A 307 -6.51 37.37 -2.08
N ASN A 308 -6.32 36.32 -1.26
CA ASN A 308 -7.40 35.55 -0.66
C ASN A 308 -8.43 35.05 -1.70
N GLY A 309 -7.94 34.69 -2.90
CA GLY A 309 -8.76 34.22 -4.02
C GLY A 309 -9.37 35.32 -4.91
N ILE A 310 -9.24 36.59 -4.54
CA ILE A 310 -9.76 37.73 -5.32
C ILE A 310 -8.65 38.28 -6.21
N LEU A 311 -8.92 38.44 -7.52
CA LEU A 311 -7.99 39.09 -8.45
C LEU A 311 -7.85 40.58 -8.06
N VAL A 312 -6.63 41.02 -7.75
CA VAL A 312 -6.34 42.40 -7.33
C VAL A 312 -5.47 43.16 -8.32
N GLU A 313 -4.65 42.46 -9.10
CA GLU A 313 -3.80 43.09 -10.11
C GLU A 313 -3.67 42.18 -11.32
N GLU A 314 -3.71 42.78 -12.50
CA GLU A 314 -3.50 42.11 -13.77
C GLU A 314 -2.58 43.00 -14.63
N ARG A 315 -1.44 42.44 -15.05
CA ARG A 315 -0.37 43.19 -15.72
C ARG A 315 0.19 42.43 -16.92
N ASP A 316 0.21 43.07 -18.08
CA ASP A 316 0.91 42.56 -19.25
C ASP A 316 2.43 42.66 -19.05
N LEU A 317 3.15 41.62 -19.47
CA LEU A 317 4.62 41.54 -19.48
C LEU A 317 5.15 41.72 -20.89
#